data_AF-A0A8J3F8Q4-F1
#
_entry.id   AF-A0A8J3F8Q4-F1
#
_cell.length_a   1.000
_cell.length_b   1.000
_cell.length_c   1.000
_cell.angle_alpha   90.00
_cell.angle_beta   90.00
_cell.angle_gamma   90.00
#
_symmetry.space_group_name_H-M   'P 1'
#
loop_
_entity.id
_entity.type
_entity.pdbx_description
1 polymer ?
#
loop_
_entity_poly.entity_id
_entity_poly.type
_entity_poly.pdbx_seq_one_letter_code
_entity_poly.pdbx_strand_id
1 'polypeptide(L)' 'MLDAVIAIVLMLVANLMITKARQLPRGPVRVLLSTLAFALLPVTLLFVVRALV' A
#
# COMPACT_ATOMS: atom_id res chain seq x y z
N MET A 1 -3.33 17.21 -9.38
CA MET A 1 -4.62 16.51 -9.10
C MET A 1 -4.53 15.02 -9.35
N LEU A 2 -4.05 14.57 -10.52
CA LEU A 2 -3.86 13.14 -10.83
C LEU A 2 -2.96 12.42 -9.81
N ASP A 3 -1.85 13.03 -9.38
CA ASP A 3 -0.92 12.43 -8.42
C ASP A 3 -1.56 12.16 -7.05
N ALA A 4 -2.47 13.06 -6.60
CA ALA A 4 -3.22 12.86 -5.37
C ALA A 4 -4.18 11.68 -5.47
N VAL A 5 -4.85 11.51 -6.61
CA VAL A 5 -5.73 10.37 -6.87
C VAL A 5 -4.92 9.07 -6.88
N ILE A 6 -3.76 9.07 -7.55
CA ILE A 6 -2.85 7.90 -7.58
C ILE A 6 -2.38 7.55 -6.16
N ALA A 7 -1.99 8.54 -5.36
CA ALA A 7 -1.58 8.33 -3.97
C ALA A 7 -2.71 7.71 -3.13
N ILE A 8 -3.93 8.21 -3.25
CA ILE A 8 -5.10 7.69 -2.53
C ILE A 8 -5.39 6.24 -2.93
N VAL A 9 -5.36 5.93 -4.22
CA VAL A 9 -5.58 4.57 -4.73
C VAL A 9 -4.49 3.62 -4.24
N LEU A 10 -3.22 4.02 -4.28
CA LEU A 10 -2.10 3.23 -3.77
C LEU A 10 -2.22 2.99 -2.25
N MET A 11 -2.61 3.99 -1.47
CA MET A 11 -2.88 3.82 -0.03
C MET A 11 -4.01 2.84 0.21
N LEU A 12 -5.08 2.92 -0.58
CA LEU A 12 -6.22 2.01 -0.46
C LEU A 12 -5.81 0.56 -0.73
N VAL A 13 -5.04 0.33 -1.80
CA VAL A 13 -4.53 -1.02 -2.15
C VAL A 13 -3.61 -1.55 -1.06
N ALA A 14 -2.67 -0.73 -0.57
CA ALA A 14 -1.78 -1.13 0.53
C ALA A 14 -2.57 -1.49 1.80
N ASN A 15 -3.57 -0.69 2.17
CA ASN A 15 -4.41 -0.96 3.32
C ASN A 15 -5.24 -2.24 3.15
N LEU A 16 -5.74 -2.50 1.94
CA LEU A 16 -6.50 -3.71 1.62
C LEU A 16 -5.61 -4.95 1.72
N MET A 17 -4.37 -4.88 1.21
CA MET A 17 -3.38 -5.95 1.35
C MET A 17 -3.04 -6.24 2.81
N ILE A 18 -2.83 -5.21 3.64
CA ILE A 18 -2.55 -5.37 5.08
C ILE A 18 -3.75 -5.99 5.80
N THR A 19 -4.96 -5.53 5.47
CA THR A 19 -6.20 -6.05 6.07
C THR A 19 -6.42 -7.52 5.70
N LYS A 20 -6.18 -7.89 4.45
CA LYS A 20 -6.22 -9.30 4.01
C LYS A 20 -5.11 -10.13 4.64
N ALA A 21 -3.88 -9.60 4.73
CA ALA A 21 -2.78 -10.27 5.41
C ALA A 21 -3.09 -10.57 6.89
N ARG A 22 -3.83 -9.68 7.57
CA ARG A 22 -4.27 -9.89 8.96
C ARG A 22 -5.33 -10.98 9.11
N GLN A 23 -6.15 -11.21 8.09
CA GLN A 23 -7.19 -12.24 8.10
C GLN A 23 -6.66 -13.63 7.73
N LEU A 24 -5.48 -13.72 7.11
CA LEU A 24 -4.89 -15.02 6.75
C LEU A 24 -4.20 -15.68 7.97
N PRO A 25 -4.35 -17.01 8.14
CA PRO A 25 -3.61 -17.78 9.13
C PRO A 25 -2.10 -17.62 8.92
N ARG A 26 -1.29 -17.85 9.97
CA ARG A 26 0.17 -17.74 9.92
C ARG A 26 0.72 -18.64 8.80
N GLY A 27 1.22 -18.04 7.72
CA GLY A 27 1.74 -18.74 6.56
C GLY A 27 2.51 -17.82 5.61
N PRO A 28 3.21 -18.39 4.61
CA PRO A 28 4.07 -17.64 3.68
C PRO A 28 3.29 -16.59 2.87
N VAL A 29 2.02 -16.85 2.58
CA VAL A 29 1.13 -15.93 1.85
C VAL A 29 0.93 -14.61 2.61
N ARG A 30 0.81 -14.67 3.94
CA ARG A 30 0.71 -13.47 4.79
C ARG A 30 1.99 -12.64 4.77
N VAL A 31 3.14 -13.31 4.74
CA VAL A 31 4.45 -12.64 4.64
C VAL A 31 4.54 -11.95 3.28
N LEU A 32 4.23 -12.66 2.19
CA LEU A 32 4.25 -12.11 0.83
C LEU A 32 3.35 -10.87 0.68
N LEU A 33 2.11 -10.94 1.16
CA LEU A 33 1.17 -9.81 1.17
C LEU A 33 1.67 -8.63 2.01
N SER A 34 2.31 -8.89 3.16
CA SER A 34 2.87 -7.83 4.00
C SER A 34 4.08 -7.16 3.35
N THR A 35 4.95 -7.95 2.71
CA THR A 35 6.13 -7.41 1.99
C THR A 35 5.69 -6.56 0.80
N LEU A 36 4.69 -7.02 0.04
CA LEU A 36 4.12 -6.24 -1.07
C LEU A 36 3.46 -4.95 -0.59
N ALA A 37 2.68 -5.02 0.49
CA ALA A 37 2.08 -3.83 1.08
C ALA A 37 3.13 -2.84 1.58
N PHE A 38 4.22 -3.33 2.18
CA PHE A 38 5.31 -2.49 2.65
C PHE A 38 6.08 -1.84 1.50
N ALA A 39 6.28 -2.55 0.39
CA ALA A 39 6.91 -2.01 -0.82
C ALA A 39 6.06 -0.93 -1.51
N LEU A 40 4.73 -1.00 -1.37
CA LEU A 40 3.82 0.02 -1.90
C LEU A 40 3.92 1.35 -1.13
N LEU A 41 4.08 1.32 0.20
CA LEU A 41 4.15 2.52 1.05
C LEU A 41 5.16 3.60 0.58
N PRO A 42 6.43 3.31 0.26
CA PRO A 42 7.37 4.32 -0.21
C PRO A 42 6.98 4.89 -1.57
N VAL A 43 6.42 4.07 -2.47
CA VAL A 43 5.89 4.55 -3.76
C VAL A 43 4.77 5.54 -3.52
N THR A 44 3.84 5.22 -2.61
CA THR A 44 2.74 6.12 -2.25
C THR A 44 3.24 7.43 -1.66
N LEU A 45 4.25 7.38 -0.78
CA LEU A 45 4.89 8.54 -0.19
C LEU A 45 5.45 9.50 -1.25
N LEU A 46 6.09 8.98 -2.31
CA LEU A 46 6.61 9.81 -3.40
C LEU A 46 5.50 10.57 -4.14
N PHE A 47 4.37 9.91 -4.41
CA PHE A 47 3.21 10.55 -5.04
C PHE A 47 2.55 11.58 -4.12
N VAL A 48 2.47 11.33 -2.81
CA VAL A 48 1.96 12.30 -1.83
C VAL A 48 2.84 13.54 -1.79
N VAL A 49 4.17 13.37 -1.72
CA VAL A 49 5.12 14.51 -1.72
C VAL A 49 5.00 15.31 -3.02
N ARG A 50 4.90 14.63 -4.17
CA ARG A 50 4.66 15.31 -5.46
C ARG A 50 3.31 15.99 -5.57
N ALA A 51 2.28 15.49 -4.90
CA ALA A 51 0.97 16.12 -4.89
C ALA A 51 0.90 17.35 -3.98
N LEU A 52 1.82 17.46 -3.01
CA LEU A 52 1.90 18.57 -2.05
C LEU A 52 2.74 19.75 -2.58
N VAL A 53 3.73 19.48 -3.42
CA VAL A 53 4.55 20.48 -4.14
C VAL A 53 3.79 21.02 -5.34
#